data_AF-A0A7S4RG44-F1
#
_entry.id   AF-A0A7S4RG44-F1
#
_cell.length_a   1.000
_cell.length_b   1.000
_cell.length_c   1.000
_cell.angle_alpha   90.00
_cell.angle_beta   90.00
_cell.angle_gamma   90.00
#
_symmetry.space_group_name_H-M   'P 1'
#
loop_
_entity.id
_entity.type
_entity.pdbx_description
1 polymer ?
#
loop_
_entity_poly.entity_id
_entity_poly.type
_entity_poly.pdbx_seq_one_letter_code
_entity_poly.pdbx_strand_id
1 'polypeptide(L)'
;MIRRRELLQEEHSVRSASSRRSAYAGPTPLGQDGLPLKSCLSSSRRRSRHEYSSSLSTAASSTHPEYEHECEYKEEKDYYYCREAKHSVSFSMIEVRKYERTLGDHPCVSSGAPVALGWRYSQYDGVSVDEYEKTRGPALQKEQMRIPHEVRVQILLEQAQISARE
;
A
#
# COMPACT_ATOMS: atom_id res chain seq x y z
N MET A 1 -56.19 16.07 -28.70
CA MET A 1 -54.75 15.92 -29.05
C MET A 1 -54.27 14.60 -28.46
N ILE A 2 -54.57 13.49 -29.13
CA ILE A 2 -53.65 12.60 -29.89
C ILE A 2 -52.54 11.98 -29.03
N ARG A 3 -52.76 10.69 -28.73
CA ARG A 3 -51.81 9.67 -28.28
C ARG A 3 -50.78 9.36 -29.38
N ARG A 4 -49.53 9.07 -29.02
CA ARG A 4 -48.52 8.27 -29.76
C ARG A 4 -47.26 8.19 -28.89
N ARG A 5 -46.49 7.12 -28.77
CA ARG A 5 -46.59 5.67 -29.03
C ARG A 5 -45.26 5.14 -28.47
N GLU A 6 -45.27 4.04 -27.73
CA GLU A 6 -44.06 3.26 -27.43
C GLU A 6 -43.40 2.79 -28.74
N LEU A 7 -42.07 2.80 -28.81
CA LEU A 7 -41.28 1.92 -29.67
C LEU A 7 -39.89 1.64 -29.05
N LEU A 8 -39.76 0.41 -28.58
CA LEU A 8 -38.62 -0.53 -28.71
C LEU A 8 -37.30 -0.28 -27.96
N GLN A 9 -37.04 -1.27 -27.09
CA GLN A 9 -35.73 -1.79 -26.72
C GLN A 9 -34.89 -2.12 -27.96
N GLU A 10 -33.56 -1.91 -27.89
CA GLU A 10 -32.56 -2.96 -28.15
C GLU A 10 -31.14 -2.43 -27.86
N GLU A 11 -30.45 -3.18 -27.00
CA GLU A 11 -29.02 -3.55 -27.08
C GLU A 11 -27.97 -2.46 -27.33
N HIS A 12 -27.02 -2.31 -26.40
CA HIS A 12 -25.67 -2.86 -26.62
C HIS A 12 -24.80 -2.71 -25.37
N SER A 13 -24.58 -3.85 -24.72
CA SER A 13 -23.46 -4.11 -23.82
C SER A 13 -22.14 -3.88 -24.56
N VAL A 14 -21.45 -2.78 -24.25
CA VAL A 14 -20.03 -2.61 -24.57
C VAL A 14 -19.26 -2.56 -23.26
N ARG A 15 -18.81 -3.75 -22.84
CA ARG A 15 -17.70 -3.90 -21.91
C ARG A 15 -16.47 -3.26 -22.54
N SER A 16 -16.20 -1.99 -22.22
CA SER A 16 -14.98 -1.32 -22.63
C SER A 16 -13.78 -2.02 -21.98
N ALA A 17 -12.97 -2.68 -22.81
CA ALA A 17 -11.65 -3.13 -22.41
C ALA A 17 -10.85 -1.90 -21.94
N SER A 18 -10.55 -1.83 -20.64
CA SER A 18 -9.70 -0.81 -20.06
C SER A 18 -8.28 -0.97 -20.62
N SER A 19 -8.01 -0.29 -21.73
CA SER A 19 -6.65 -0.07 -22.21
C SER A 19 -5.99 0.81 -21.16
N ARG A 20 -5.07 0.24 -20.37
CA ARG A 20 -4.22 0.97 -19.42
C ARG A 20 -3.23 1.82 -20.20
N ARG A 21 -3.70 2.83 -20.92
CA ARG A 21 -2.83 3.88 -21.44
C ARG A 21 -2.45 4.77 -20.25
N SER A 22 -1.15 4.94 -20.04
CA SER A 22 -0.63 5.95 -19.13
C SER A 22 -1.24 7.30 -19.50
N ALA A 23 -1.85 7.99 -18.54
CA ALA A 23 -2.47 9.31 -18.76
C ALA A 23 -1.43 10.44 -18.98
N TYR A 24 -0.14 10.10 -18.89
CA TYR A 24 0.95 11.04 -19.07
C TYR A 24 1.23 11.29 -20.57
N ALA A 25 0.99 12.52 -21.01
CA ALA A 25 1.22 12.97 -22.39
C ALA A 25 2.58 13.66 -22.61
N GLY A 26 3.48 13.60 -21.62
CA GLY A 26 4.83 14.19 -21.71
C GLY A 26 5.87 13.24 -22.31
N PRO A 27 7.11 13.73 -22.52
CA PRO A 27 8.22 12.93 -23.05
C PRO A 27 8.52 11.74 -22.14
N THR A 28 8.81 10.58 -22.73
CA THR A 28 9.07 9.34 -21.97
C THR A 28 10.28 9.53 -21.06
N PRO A 29 10.14 9.36 -19.73
CA PRO A 29 11.27 9.53 -18.83
C PRO A 29 12.31 8.45 -19.10
N LEU A 30 13.56 8.90 -19.29
CA LEU A 30 14.71 8.04 -19.59
C LEU A 30 15.56 7.84 -18.32
N GLY A 31 16.16 6.66 -18.18
CA GLY A 31 17.19 6.37 -17.20
C GLY A 31 18.54 6.97 -17.59
N GLN A 32 19.56 6.76 -16.73
CA GLN A 32 20.94 7.20 -17.01
C GLN A 32 21.56 6.49 -18.23
N ASP A 33 21.03 5.32 -18.57
CA ASP A 33 21.34 4.54 -19.77
C ASP A 33 20.63 5.05 -21.03
N GLY A 34 19.81 6.10 -20.93
CA GLY A 34 19.04 6.64 -22.04
C GLY A 34 17.84 5.76 -22.44
N LEU A 35 17.56 4.69 -21.71
CA LEU A 35 16.44 3.80 -21.97
C LEU A 35 15.19 4.25 -21.19
N PRO A 36 13.97 4.05 -21.72
CA PRO A 36 12.74 4.32 -20.99
C PRO A 36 12.71 3.61 -19.63
N LEU A 37 12.36 4.35 -18.57
CA LEU A 37 12.19 3.77 -17.24
C LEU A 37 11.12 2.67 -17.28
N LYS A 38 11.46 1.47 -16.82
CA LYS A 38 10.51 0.36 -16.70
C LYS A 38 9.47 0.71 -15.65
N SER A 39 8.20 0.74 -16.04
CA SER A 39 7.10 0.97 -15.09
C SER A 39 6.95 -0.24 -14.16
N CYS A 40 6.95 0.01 -12.85
CA CYS A 40 6.76 -1.00 -11.82
C CYS A 40 5.31 -1.52 -11.71
N LEU A 41 4.40 -1.07 -12.57
CA LEU A 41 2.96 -1.32 -12.49
C LEU A 41 2.44 -2.37 -13.49
N SER A 42 3.29 -2.95 -14.34
CA SER A 42 2.86 -3.84 -15.42
C SER A 42 2.61 -5.30 -15.01
N SER A 43 2.99 -5.72 -13.80
CA SER A 43 2.85 -7.11 -13.35
C SER A 43 1.52 -7.38 -12.65
N SER A 44 0.38 -7.12 -13.30
CA SER A 44 -0.89 -7.75 -12.92
C SER A 44 -0.94 -9.18 -13.46
N ARG A 45 -0.16 -10.11 -12.90
CA ARG A 45 -0.37 -11.55 -13.14
C ARG A 45 -1.64 -11.97 -12.39
N ARG A 46 -2.68 -12.36 -13.15
CA ARG A 46 -3.87 -13.02 -12.61
C ARG A 46 -3.40 -14.30 -11.89
N ARG A 47 -3.56 -14.35 -10.56
CA ARG A 47 -3.35 -15.60 -9.80
C ARG A 47 -4.44 -16.59 -10.25
N SER A 48 -4.03 -17.63 -10.98
CA SER A 48 -4.84 -18.84 -11.15
C SER A 48 -5.00 -19.48 -9.78
N ARG A 49 -6.25 -19.70 -9.38
CA ARG A 49 -6.67 -20.26 -8.10
C ARG A 49 -6.47 -21.78 -8.18
N HIS A 50 -5.29 -22.28 -7.78
CA HIS A 50 -5.09 -23.70 -7.56
C HIS A 50 -5.71 -24.08 -6.21
N GLU A 51 -6.77 -24.88 -6.26
CA GLU A 51 -7.38 -25.52 -5.11
C GLU A 51 -6.39 -26.54 -4.52
N TYR A 52 -6.11 -26.39 -3.22
CA TYR A 52 -5.33 -27.37 -2.46
C TYR A 52 -6.31 -28.32 -1.78
N SER A 53 -6.45 -29.52 -2.34
CA SER A 53 -6.97 -30.67 -1.62
C SER A 53 -5.79 -31.34 -0.92
N SER A 54 -5.74 -31.24 0.40
CA SER A 54 -4.81 -32.00 1.25
C SER A 54 -5.48 -33.25 1.78
N SER A 55 -5.09 -34.40 1.22
CA SER A 55 -5.18 -35.70 1.90
C SER A 55 -3.78 -36.18 2.27
N LEU A 56 -3.69 -36.73 3.47
CA LEU A 56 -2.50 -37.17 4.19
C LEU A 56 -1.94 -38.52 3.68
N SER A 57 -0.72 -38.83 4.17
CA SER A 57 -0.11 -40.16 4.38
C SER A 57 0.61 -40.78 3.16
N THR A 58 1.70 -41.55 3.21
CA THR A 58 2.43 -42.28 4.28
C THR A 58 3.87 -42.56 3.78
N ALA A 59 4.80 -42.82 4.69
CA ALA A 59 6.15 -43.32 4.43
C ALA A 59 6.18 -44.72 3.79
N ALA A 60 7.19 -45.02 2.96
CA ALA A 60 7.85 -46.33 2.86
C ALA A 60 9.13 -46.28 1.99
N SER A 61 10.22 -46.81 2.52
CA SER A 61 11.41 -47.25 1.78
C SER A 61 11.10 -48.48 0.91
N SER A 62 11.75 -48.58 -0.24
CA SER A 62 12.02 -49.88 -0.89
C SER A 62 13.16 -49.77 -1.89
N THR A 63 14.06 -50.73 -1.78
CA THR A 63 15.30 -50.96 -2.50
C THR A 63 15.12 -51.76 -3.81
N HIS A 64 16.06 -51.52 -4.74
CA HIS A 64 16.52 -52.34 -5.89
C HIS A 64 15.65 -52.45 -7.17
N PRO A 65 16.23 -52.83 -8.35
CA PRO A 65 17.65 -53.00 -8.75
C PRO A 65 18.05 -52.23 -10.03
N GLU A 66 19.35 -52.30 -10.33
CA GLU A 66 20.02 -51.89 -11.57
C GLU A 66 19.32 -52.41 -12.83
N TYR A 67 19.08 -51.50 -13.78
CA TYR A 67 19.13 -51.83 -15.20
C TYR A 67 19.71 -50.62 -15.93
N GLU A 68 20.95 -50.78 -16.39
CA GLU A 68 21.65 -49.81 -17.22
C GLU A 68 20.93 -49.67 -18.56
N HIS A 69 20.54 -48.45 -18.88
CA HIS A 69 20.28 -48.06 -20.25
C HIS A 69 21.03 -46.77 -20.52
N GLU A 70 22.28 -46.93 -20.95
CA GLU A 70 23.01 -45.86 -21.60
C GLU A 70 22.30 -45.49 -22.91
N CYS A 71 21.85 -44.24 -23.00
CA CYS A 71 21.83 -43.54 -24.26
C CYS A 71 22.18 -42.07 -24.00
N GLU A 72 23.45 -41.80 -24.24
CA GLU A 72 24.10 -40.51 -24.27
C GLU A 72 23.38 -39.55 -25.24
N TYR A 73 22.77 -38.50 -24.69
CA TYR A 73 22.48 -37.26 -25.41
C TYR A 73 22.81 -36.11 -24.45
N LYS A 74 23.95 -35.47 -24.69
CA LYS A 74 24.39 -34.29 -23.94
C LYS A 74 23.57 -33.07 -24.37
N GLU A 75 22.36 -32.93 -23.84
CA GLU A 75 21.70 -31.63 -23.75
C GLU A 75 22.17 -30.95 -22.46
N GLU A 76 23.25 -30.17 -22.55
CA GLU A 76 23.62 -29.15 -21.57
C GLU A 76 22.52 -28.09 -21.53
N LYS A 77 21.48 -28.39 -20.76
CA LYS A 77 20.40 -27.47 -20.46
C LYS A 77 20.73 -26.79 -19.14
N ASP A 78 21.61 -25.79 -19.23
CA ASP A 78 21.79 -24.75 -18.22
C ASP A 78 20.53 -23.89 -18.12
N TYR A 79 19.43 -24.50 -17.67
CA TYR A 79 18.27 -23.79 -17.18
C TYR A 79 18.68 -23.16 -15.86
N TYR A 80 19.26 -21.95 -15.94
CA TYR A 80 19.29 -21.01 -14.83
C TYR A 80 17.85 -20.84 -14.35
N TYR A 81 17.46 -21.60 -13.33
CA TYR A 81 16.32 -21.28 -12.50
C TYR A 81 16.62 -19.91 -11.90
N CYS A 82 16.12 -18.86 -12.56
CA CYS A 82 15.86 -17.61 -11.90
C CYS A 82 14.79 -17.95 -10.84
N ARG A 83 15.24 -18.29 -9.63
CA ARG A 83 14.40 -18.17 -8.44
C ARG A 83 13.83 -16.77 -8.53
N GLU A 84 12.53 -16.65 -8.86
CA GLU A 84 11.82 -15.39 -8.75
C GLU A 84 12.05 -14.94 -7.31
N ALA A 85 13.00 -14.01 -7.13
CA ALA A 85 13.30 -13.45 -5.84
C ALA A 85 11.99 -12.83 -5.37
N LYS A 86 11.38 -13.46 -4.38
CA LYS A 86 10.12 -12.96 -3.82
C LYS A 86 10.47 -11.66 -3.14
N HIS A 87 10.27 -10.55 -3.85
CA HIS A 87 10.42 -9.23 -3.27
C HIS A 87 9.39 -9.11 -2.14
N SER A 88 9.88 -9.11 -0.90
CA SER A 88 9.07 -8.89 0.29
C SER A 88 9.58 -7.67 1.04
N VAL A 89 8.66 -6.79 1.40
CA VAL A 89 8.94 -5.66 2.30
C VAL A 89 8.47 -6.06 3.69
N SER A 90 9.32 -5.87 4.69
CA SER A 90 9.00 -6.06 6.10
C SER A 90 9.42 -4.83 6.90
N PHE A 91 8.78 -4.63 8.04
CA PHE A 91 9.08 -3.57 9.00
C PHE A 91 9.51 -4.21 10.32
N SER A 92 10.52 -3.65 10.98
CA SER A 92 11.07 -4.20 12.22
C SER A 92 10.90 -3.28 13.41
N MET A 93 11.17 -1.98 13.23
CA MET A 93 11.22 -0.99 14.31
C MET A 93 10.29 0.19 14.01
N ILE A 94 9.72 0.74 15.07
CA ILE A 94 8.89 1.93 15.09
C ILE A 94 9.63 3.01 15.87
N GLU A 95 9.79 4.18 15.25
CA GLU A 95 10.32 5.37 15.88
C GLU A 95 9.23 6.44 15.97
N VAL A 96 8.96 6.95 17.17
CA VAL A 96 7.93 7.98 17.39
C VAL A 96 8.61 9.33 17.62
N ARG A 97 8.16 10.35 16.89
CA ARG A 97 8.59 11.74 17.07
C ARG A 97 7.44 12.60 17.57
N LYS A 98 7.67 13.34 18.64
CA LYS A 98 6.76 14.36 19.16
C LYS A 98 7.24 15.73 18.73
N TYR A 99 6.49 16.34 17.82
CA TYR A 99 6.75 17.70 17.34
C TYR A 99 6.11 18.73 18.27
N GLU A 100 6.72 19.91 18.33
CA GLU A 100 6.05 21.07 18.90
C GLU A 100 4.81 21.44 18.07
N ARG A 101 3.78 21.98 18.72
CA ARG A 101 2.62 22.56 18.03
C ARG A 101 2.87 24.04 17.79
N THR A 102 2.40 24.57 16.67
CA THR A 102 2.60 25.98 16.27
C THR A 102 1.31 26.52 15.66
N LEU A 103 1.24 27.84 15.47
CA LEU A 103 0.15 28.46 14.74
C LEU A 103 0.29 28.14 13.24
N GLY A 104 -0.77 27.65 12.62
CA GLY A 104 -0.80 27.32 11.19
C GLY A 104 -1.36 28.44 10.31
N ASP A 105 -1.37 28.20 9.01
CA ASP A 105 -1.85 29.11 7.96
C ASP A 105 -2.97 28.51 7.09
N HIS A 106 -3.63 27.45 7.56
CA HIS A 106 -4.67 26.76 6.79
C HIS A 106 -5.95 27.60 6.63
N PRO A 107 -6.32 28.02 5.39
CA PRO A 107 -7.42 28.95 5.18
C PRO A 107 -8.81 28.31 5.33
N CYS A 108 -8.91 26.97 5.30
CA CYS A 108 -10.19 26.25 5.30
C CYS A 108 -10.62 25.80 6.71
N VAL A 109 -10.08 26.40 7.77
CA VAL A 109 -10.61 26.19 9.12
C VAL A 109 -12.00 26.80 9.24
N SER A 110 -12.95 26.01 9.76
CA SER A 110 -14.34 26.49 9.92
C SER A 110 -14.50 27.53 11.02
N SER A 111 -13.57 27.58 11.98
CA SER A 111 -13.56 28.55 13.09
C SER A 111 -12.18 28.58 13.77
N GLY A 112 -11.76 29.76 14.23
CA GLY A 112 -10.52 30.02 14.99
C GLY A 112 -9.21 29.65 14.29
N ALA A 113 -8.08 29.88 14.97
CA ALA A 113 -6.75 29.70 14.39
C ALA A 113 -6.39 28.21 14.17
N PRO A 114 -5.84 27.83 13.01
CA PRO A 114 -5.33 26.48 12.78
C PRO A 114 -4.10 26.18 13.66
N VAL A 115 -3.92 24.91 14.00
CA VAL A 115 -2.71 24.40 14.65
C VAL A 115 -1.91 23.62 13.62
N ALA A 116 -0.59 23.78 13.64
CA ALA A 116 0.37 23.09 12.79
C ALA A 116 1.45 22.39 13.65
N LEU A 117 2.29 21.58 13.00
CA LEU A 117 3.50 21.03 13.61
C LEU A 117 4.67 21.95 13.27
N GLY A 118 5.48 22.27 14.27
CA GLY A 118 6.76 22.96 14.08
C GLY A 118 7.86 22.01 13.62
N TRP A 119 9.07 22.56 13.46
CA TRP A 119 10.24 21.78 13.03
C TRP A 119 10.95 21.06 14.18
N ARG A 120 10.79 21.55 15.42
CA ARG A 120 11.46 20.95 16.58
C ARG A 120 10.68 19.72 17.04
N TYR A 121 11.42 18.65 17.35
CA TYR A 121 10.85 17.42 17.86
C TYR A 121 11.72 16.79 18.95
N SER A 122 11.08 16.01 19.80
CA SER A 122 11.74 15.02 20.66
C SER A 122 11.42 13.63 20.13
N GLN A 123 12.43 12.77 20.04
CA GLN A 123 12.28 11.40 19.57
C GLN A 123 12.28 10.43 20.75
N TYR A 124 11.37 9.45 20.71
CA TYR A 124 11.36 8.33 21.65
C TYR A 124 12.27 7.21 21.15
N ASP A 125 12.66 6.33 22.08
CA ASP A 125 13.41 5.13 21.74
C ASP A 125 12.63 4.25 20.75
N GLY A 126 13.35 3.60 19.86
CA GLY A 126 12.77 2.69 18.89
C GLY A 126 12.20 1.45 19.58
N VAL A 127 10.99 1.05 19.20
CA VAL A 127 10.32 -0.15 19.72
C VAL A 127 10.06 -1.13 18.57
N SER A 128 10.15 -2.43 18.84
CA SER A 128 9.82 -3.43 17.82
C SER A 128 8.34 -3.37 17.42
N VAL A 129 8.03 -3.65 16.16
CA VAL A 129 6.64 -3.67 15.68
C VAL A 129 5.77 -4.61 16.52
N ASP A 130 6.29 -5.79 16.87
CA ASP A 130 5.56 -6.80 17.64
C ASP A 130 5.24 -6.33 19.07
N GLU A 131 6.16 -5.60 19.72
CA GLU A 131 5.94 -5.05 21.06
C GLU A 131 4.94 -3.89 21.05
N TYR A 132 5.03 -3.02 20.03
CA TYR A 132 4.09 -1.92 19.86
C TYR A 132 2.66 -2.44 19.66
N GLU A 133 2.44 -3.40 18.76
CA GLU A 133 1.08 -3.92 18.49
C GLU A 133 0.46 -4.67 19.68
N LYS A 134 1.26 -5.25 20.59
CA LYS A 134 0.76 -5.85 21.84
C LYS A 134 0.18 -4.83 22.82
N THR A 135 0.72 -3.62 22.83
CA THR A 135 0.36 -2.56 23.78
C THR A 135 -0.52 -1.49 23.17
N ARG A 136 -0.65 -1.49 21.84
CA ARG A 136 -1.46 -0.54 21.08
C ARG A 136 -2.93 -0.64 21.49
N GLY A 137 -3.50 0.51 21.87
CA GLY A 137 -4.94 0.63 22.13
C GLY A 137 -5.81 0.49 20.88
N PRO A 138 -7.15 0.52 21.02
CA PRO A 138 -8.07 0.46 19.89
C PRO A 138 -7.84 1.63 18.91
N ALA A 139 -8.16 1.40 17.63
CA ALA A 139 -8.12 2.46 16.63
C ALA A 139 -9.09 3.60 17.00
N LEU A 140 -8.61 4.83 16.87
CA LEU A 140 -9.42 6.02 17.13
C LEU A 140 -10.52 6.15 16.07
N GLN A 141 -11.70 6.56 16.51
CA GLN A 141 -12.78 6.96 15.61
C GLN A 141 -12.42 8.27 14.89
N LYS A 142 -13.03 8.52 13.74
CA LYS A 142 -12.72 9.69 12.90
C LYS A 142 -12.92 11.01 13.66
N GLU A 143 -13.92 11.04 14.54
CA GLU A 143 -14.26 12.18 15.38
C GLU A 143 -13.14 12.47 16.40
N GLN A 144 -12.50 11.41 16.93
CA GLN A 144 -11.39 11.50 17.88
C GLN A 144 -10.08 11.93 17.23
N MET A 145 -9.95 11.81 15.90
CA MET A 145 -8.79 12.30 15.16
C MET A 145 -8.84 13.82 14.92
N ARG A 146 -9.98 14.48 15.16
CA ARG A 146 -10.14 15.93 14.98
C ARG A 146 -9.91 16.62 16.32
N ILE A 147 -9.20 17.74 16.27
CA ILE A 147 -9.04 18.61 17.44
C ILE A 147 -10.15 19.67 17.38
N PRO A 148 -11.06 19.72 18.37
CA PRO A 148 -12.11 20.75 18.43
C PRO A 148 -11.51 22.16 18.49
N HIS A 149 -12.31 23.15 18.07
CA HIS A 149 -11.88 24.55 18.03
C HIS A 149 -11.44 25.06 19.41
N GLU A 150 -12.21 24.76 20.45
CA GLU A 150 -11.99 25.20 21.83
C GLU A 150 -10.65 24.66 22.33
N VAL A 151 -10.37 23.38 22.02
CA VAL A 151 -9.12 22.72 22.37
C VAL A 151 -7.95 23.33 21.60
N ARG A 152 -8.11 23.69 20.32
CA ARG A 152 -7.07 24.40 19.56
C ARG A 152 -6.72 25.74 20.19
N VAL A 153 -7.71 26.52 20.64
CA VAL A 153 -7.49 27.81 21.31
C VAL A 153 -6.72 27.60 22.61
N GLN A 154 -7.14 26.66 23.44
CA GLN A 154 -6.44 26.35 24.70
C GLN A 154 -4.98 25.97 24.44
N ILE A 155 -4.74 25.08 23.46
CA ILE A 155 -3.39 24.66 23.05
C ILE A 155 -2.53 25.87 22.70
N LEU A 156 -3.04 26.78 21.87
CA LEU A 156 -2.29 27.94 21.41
C LEU A 156 -2.00 28.94 22.55
N LEU A 157 -2.96 29.15 23.46
CA LEU A 157 -2.78 30.02 24.63
C LEU A 157 -1.72 29.46 25.60
N GLU A 158 -1.79 28.16 25.89
CA GLU A 158 -0.81 27.46 26.73
C GLU A 158 0.61 27.61 26.15
N GLN A 159 0.76 27.47 24.83
CA GLN A 159 2.06 27.59 24.17
C GLN A 159 2.59 29.02 24.12
N ALA A 160 1.70 30.00 23.99
CA ALA A 160 2.07 31.40 24.00
C ALA A 160 2.37 31.92 25.43
N GLN A 161 2.08 31.13 26.47
CA GLN A 161 2.16 31.54 27.88
C GLN A 161 1.26 32.76 28.18
N ILE A 162 0.10 32.85 27.53
CA ILE A 162 -0.86 33.94 27.68
C ILE A 162 -2.13 33.39 28.30
N SER A 163 -2.61 34.01 29.39
CA SER A 163 -3.94 33.72 29.93
C SER A 163 -5.01 34.44 29.10
N ALA A 164 -6.14 33.79 28.83
CA ALA A 164 -7.30 34.46 28.24
C ALA A 164 -7.68 35.64 29.13
N ARG A 165 -7.72 36.86 28.57
CA ARG A 165 -8.28 38.01 29.29
C ARG A 165 -9.79 37.82 29.35
N GLU A 166 -10.33 37.91 30.57
CA GLU A 166 -11.78 37.95 30.85
C GLU A 166 -12.46 39.13 30.16
#